data_AF-Q21QE4-F1
#
_entry.id   AF-Q21QE4-F1
#
_cell.length_a   1.000
_cell.length_b   1.000
_cell.length_c   1.000
_cell.angle_alpha   90.00
_cell.angle_beta   90.00
_cell.angle_gamma   90.00
#
_symmetry.space_group_name_H-M   'P 1'
#
loop_
_entity.id
_entity.type
_entity.pdbx_description
1 polymer ?
#
loop_
_entity_poly.entity_id
_entity_poly.type
_entity_poly.pdbx_seq_one_letter_code
_entity_poly.pdbx_strand_id
1 'polypeptide(L)'
;MNSSHNISDITAATPRYPMVGAEESPAIKIDLEAEKVHSHIAEGDEFIGELKCRTGIRICGVVRGSVNCETGAVVLESTGHVTGSIKGQEKIFLDGKVGEEGGQDAVKVSTPGLIVLMNSSVVNADIEYGKMATYGDMTHNGNSRKIQPSR
;
A
#
# COMPACT_ATOMS: atom_id res chain seq x y z
N MET A 1 19.43 -27.00 -70.70
CA MET A 1 20.57 -26.17 -70.25
C MET A 1 20.00 -25.21 -69.21
N ASN A 2 19.90 -25.68 -67.97
CA ASN A 2 20.76 -25.31 -66.82
C ASN A 2 20.35 -23.94 -66.25
N SER A 3 20.16 -23.72 -64.95
CA SER A 3 20.29 -24.54 -63.75
C SER A 3 19.72 -23.70 -62.61
N SER A 4 18.96 -24.35 -61.75
CA SER A 4 18.51 -23.97 -60.41
C SER A 4 19.50 -23.07 -59.64
N HIS A 5 18.99 -22.04 -58.96
CA HIS A 5 19.57 -21.53 -57.71
C HIS A 5 18.46 -21.50 -56.66
N ASN A 6 18.46 -22.55 -55.82
CA ASN A 6 17.89 -22.53 -54.48
C ASN A 6 18.82 -21.70 -53.59
N ILE A 7 18.30 -20.72 -52.85
CA ILE A 7 18.66 -20.51 -51.44
C ILE A 7 17.38 -20.05 -50.73
N SER A 8 16.73 -21.00 -50.08
CA SER A 8 15.79 -20.79 -48.99
C SER A 8 16.60 -20.60 -47.70
N ASP A 9 16.53 -19.43 -47.08
CA ASP A 9 16.87 -19.13 -45.67
C ASP A 9 16.49 -17.64 -45.49
N ILE A 10 15.74 -17.19 -44.48
CA ILE A 10 16.04 -17.29 -43.06
C ILE A 10 14.72 -17.40 -42.29
N THR A 11 14.67 -18.42 -41.46
CA THR A 11 13.73 -18.65 -40.36
C THR A 11 13.47 -17.37 -39.56
N ALA A 12 12.24 -16.85 -39.61
CA ALA A 12 11.76 -15.94 -38.59
C ALA A 12 11.69 -16.70 -37.26
N ALA A 13 12.76 -16.61 -36.48
CA ALA A 13 12.82 -17.11 -35.12
C ALA A 13 11.74 -16.38 -34.30
N THR A 14 10.59 -17.04 -34.12
CA THR A 14 9.63 -16.65 -33.11
C THR A 14 10.34 -16.76 -31.77
N PRO A 15 10.48 -15.69 -30.97
CA PRO A 15 10.99 -15.86 -29.62
C PRO A 15 9.92 -16.63 -28.84
N ARG A 16 10.16 -17.93 -28.64
CA ARG A 16 9.45 -18.75 -27.67
C ARG A 16 9.95 -18.34 -26.28
N TYR A 17 9.48 -17.21 -25.79
CA TYR A 17 9.51 -16.99 -24.35
C TYR A 17 8.46 -17.93 -23.74
N PRO A 18 8.82 -18.87 -22.86
CA PRO A 18 7.83 -19.45 -21.99
C PRO A 18 7.26 -18.28 -21.17
N MET A 19 5.95 -18.04 -21.31
CA MET A 19 5.22 -17.19 -20.38
C MET A 19 5.33 -17.86 -19.02
N VAL A 20 6.32 -17.44 -18.24
CA VAL A 20 6.46 -17.82 -16.83
C VAL A 20 5.16 -17.41 -16.17
N GLY A 21 4.53 -18.39 -15.51
CA GLY A 21 3.22 -18.21 -14.87
C GLY A 21 3.21 -16.94 -14.05
N ALA A 22 2.05 -16.27 -14.02
CA ALA A 22 1.78 -15.20 -13.07
C ALA A 22 2.19 -15.73 -11.69
N GLU A 23 3.33 -15.26 -11.18
CA GLU A 23 3.68 -15.48 -9.79
C GLU A 23 2.58 -14.77 -9.00
N GLU A 24 1.65 -15.56 -8.46
CA GLU A 24 0.74 -15.07 -7.43
C GLU A 24 1.62 -14.50 -6.34
N SER A 25 1.79 -13.17 -6.35
CA SER A 25 2.46 -12.46 -5.27
C SER A 25 1.79 -12.91 -3.97
N PRO A 26 2.56 -13.22 -2.91
CA PRO A 26 1.98 -13.78 -1.69
C PRO A 26 0.87 -12.85 -1.20
N ALA A 27 -0.38 -13.30 -1.32
CA ALA A 27 -1.53 -12.51 -0.90
C ALA A 27 -1.51 -12.42 0.62
N ILE A 28 -1.09 -11.26 1.13
CA ILE A 28 -1.11 -10.97 2.57
C ILE A 28 -2.57 -10.93 3.00
N LYS A 29 -3.03 -11.97 3.70
CA LYS A 29 -4.36 -12.00 4.30
C LYS A 29 -4.32 -11.32 5.67
N ILE A 30 -5.04 -10.22 5.81
CA ILE A 30 -5.22 -9.53 7.08
C ILE A 30 -6.47 -10.11 7.77
N ASP A 31 -6.28 -10.67 8.96
CA ASP A 31 -7.39 -11.14 9.80
C ASP A 31 -8.02 -9.94 10.52
N LEU A 32 -9.14 -9.45 9.99
CA LEU A 32 -9.80 -8.24 10.49
C LEU A 32 -10.29 -8.39 11.94
N GLU A 33 -10.67 -9.61 12.38
CA GLU A 33 -11.09 -9.85 13.76
C GLU A 33 -9.90 -9.82 14.71
N ALA A 34 -8.81 -10.50 14.34
CA ALA A 34 -7.57 -10.49 15.12
C ALA A 34 -6.97 -9.08 15.24
N GLU A 35 -7.14 -8.26 14.21
CA GLU A 35 -6.70 -6.86 14.16
C GLU A 35 -7.71 -5.86 14.77
N LYS A 36 -8.82 -6.35 15.35
CA LYS A 36 -9.87 -5.54 16.02
C LYS A 36 -10.46 -4.45 15.12
N VAL A 37 -10.64 -4.76 13.83
CA VAL A 37 -11.17 -3.84 12.84
C VAL A 37 -12.70 -3.93 12.84
N HIS A 38 -13.37 -2.88 13.31
CA HIS A 38 -14.83 -2.82 13.39
C HIS A 38 -15.45 -1.73 12.52
N SER A 39 -14.68 -0.67 12.22
CA SER A 39 -15.13 0.42 11.36
C SER A 39 -14.73 0.14 9.92
N HIS A 40 -15.57 0.53 8.97
CA HIS A 40 -15.33 0.35 7.55
C HIS A 40 -15.83 1.57 6.76
N ILE A 41 -14.97 2.12 5.91
CA ILE A 41 -15.33 3.11 4.89
C ILE A 41 -15.30 2.38 3.56
N ALA A 42 -16.46 2.19 2.95
CA ALA A 42 -16.59 1.39 1.74
C ALA A 42 -16.03 2.14 0.52
N GLU A 43 -15.79 1.39 -0.55
CA GLU A 43 -15.43 2.00 -1.83
C GLU A 43 -16.56 2.90 -2.34
N GLY A 44 -16.20 4.08 -2.86
CA GLY A 44 -17.15 5.10 -3.29
C GLY A 44 -17.63 6.04 -2.16
N ASP A 45 -17.41 5.69 -0.90
CA ASP A 45 -17.69 6.59 0.22
C ASP A 45 -16.58 7.62 0.40
N GLU A 46 -16.98 8.83 0.80
CA GLU A 46 -16.07 9.92 1.13
C GLU A 46 -16.37 10.44 2.54
N PHE A 47 -15.34 10.49 3.38
CA PHE A 47 -15.40 11.10 4.69
C PHE A 47 -14.54 12.37 4.71
N ILE A 48 -15.11 13.48 5.18
CA ILE A 48 -14.43 14.77 5.28
C ILE A 48 -14.32 15.18 6.76
N GLY A 49 -13.10 15.39 7.24
CA GLY A 49 -12.82 15.82 8.62
C GLY A 49 -11.85 14.89 9.36
N GLU A 50 -11.75 15.09 10.68
CA GLU A 50 -10.92 14.26 11.56
C GLU A 50 -11.69 13.02 12.01
N LEU A 51 -11.18 11.84 11.66
CA LEU A 51 -11.76 10.56 12.02
C LEU A 51 -11.05 9.99 13.25
N LYS A 52 -11.80 9.85 14.36
CA LYS A 52 -11.32 9.23 15.61
C LYS A 52 -12.03 7.91 15.82
N CYS A 53 -11.27 6.83 15.83
CA CYS A 53 -11.77 5.49 16.07
C CYS A 53 -11.17 4.94 17.36
N ARG A 54 -12.01 4.36 18.22
CA ARG A 54 -11.52 3.66 19.42
C ARG A 54 -10.84 2.34 19.05
N THR A 55 -11.30 1.69 17.99
CA THR A 55 -10.82 0.40 17.49
C THR A 55 -10.27 0.53 16.08
N GLY A 56 -9.86 -0.59 15.48
CA GLY A 56 -9.32 -0.61 14.13
C GLY A 56 -10.37 -0.22 13.08
N ILE A 57 -9.86 0.24 11.94
CA ILE A 57 -10.65 0.70 10.79
C ILE A 57 -10.11 0.14 9.48
N ARG A 58 -11.01 -0.26 8.59
CA ARG A 58 -10.74 -0.58 7.19
C ARG A 58 -11.20 0.56 6.29
N ILE A 59 -10.34 0.99 5.37
CA ILE A 59 -10.59 2.12 4.48
C ILE A 59 -10.41 1.65 3.03
N CYS A 60 -11.52 1.55 2.31
CA CYS A 60 -11.58 1.27 0.87
C CYS A 60 -11.98 2.53 0.07
N GLY A 61 -12.59 3.53 0.73
CA GLY A 61 -12.99 4.81 0.14
C GLY A 61 -12.00 5.95 0.38
N VAL A 62 -12.49 7.18 0.34
CA VAL A 62 -11.68 8.40 0.46
C VAL A 62 -11.86 9.04 1.85
N VAL A 63 -10.76 9.38 2.50
CA VAL A 63 -10.74 10.15 3.74
C VAL A 63 -9.98 11.46 3.53
N ARG A 64 -10.72 12.57 3.53
CA ARG A 64 -10.17 13.93 3.49
C ARG A 64 -9.97 14.46 4.90
N GLY A 65 -8.87 14.04 5.51
CA GLY A 65 -8.47 14.47 6.84
C GLY A 65 -7.66 13.40 7.57
N SER A 66 -7.46 13.61 8.86
CA SER A 66 -6.61 12.73 9.67
C SER A 66 -7.40 11.58 10.27
N VAL A 67 -6.78 10.40 10.32
CA VAL A 67 -7.31 9.18 10.94
C VAL A 67 -6.51 8.88 12.19
N ASN A 68 -7.19 8.70 13.33
CA ASN A 68 -6.56 8.36 14.59
C ASN A 68 -7.28 7.16 15.24
N CYS A 69 -6.56 6.05 15.39
CA CYS A 69 -7.05 4.84 16.04
C CYS A 69 -6.36 4.60 17.39
N GLU A 70 -7.15 4.48 18.45
CA GLU A 70 -6.66 4.23 19.81
C GLU A 70 -6.21 2.78 20.02
N THR A 71 -6.88 1.82 19.38
CA THR A 71 -6.58 0.38 19.46
C THR A 71 -6.85 -0.31 18.12
N GLY A 72 -6.33 -1.52 17.93
CA GLY A 72 -6.50 -2.27 16.67
C GLY A 72 -5.67 -1.71 15.51
N ALA A 73 -5.88 -2.28 14.32
CA ALA A 73 -5.15 -1.90 13.13
C ALA A 73 -5.88 -0.86 12.27
N VAL A 74 -5.10 0.00 11.63
CA VAL A 74 -5.57 0.80 10.49
C VAL A 74 -5.24 0.02 9.22
N VAL A 75 -6.25 -0.34 8.44
CA VAL A 75 -6.09 -1.05 7.16
C VAL A 75 -6.55 -0.14 6.04
N LEU A 76 -5.61 0.33 5.23
CA LEU A 76 -5.88 1.06 4.00
C LEU A 76 -5.73 0.09 2.83
N GLU A 77 -6.83 -0.22 2.17
CA GLU A 77 -6.89 -1.12 1.01
C GLU A 77 -6.43 -0.41 -0.27
N SER A 78 -6.18 -1.17 -1.33
CA SER A 78 -5.69 -0.66 -2.63
C SER A 78 -6.51 0.49 -3.23
N THR A 79 -7.83 0.48 -3.07
CA THR A 79 -8.72 1.55 -3.55
C THR A 79 -8.78 2.75 -2.60
N GLY A 80 -8.32 2.58 -1.36
CA GLY A 80 -8.42 3.58 -0.32
C GLY A 80 -7.46 4.74 -0.53
N HIS A 81 -7.92 5.95 -0.21
CA HIS A 81 -7.10 7.16 -0.26
C HIS A 81 -7.31 8.01 0.99
N VAL A 82 -6.23 8.32 1.70
CA VAL A 82 -6.24 9.24 2.84
C VAL A 82 -5.38 10.46 2.50
N THR A 83 -5.94 11.66 2.50
CA THR A 83 -5.17 12.88 2.20
C THR A 83 -4.46 13.45 3.43
N GLY A 84 -4.91 13.10 4.64
CA GLY A 84 -4.35 13.57 5.90
C GLY A 84 -3.47 12.54 6.62
N SER A 85 -3.15 12.86 7.89
CA SER A 85 -2.24 12.04 8.70
C SER A 85 -2.93 10.78 9.24
N ILE A 86 -2.20 9.67 9.34
CA ILE A 86 -2.69 8.41 9.91
C ILE A 86 -1.92 8.13 11.20
N LYS A 87 -2.65 7.90 12.29
CA LYS A 87 -2.08 7.50 13.58
C LYS A 87 -2.75 6.22 14.07
N GLY A 88 -1.96 5.20 14.39
CA GLY A 88 -2.43 3.96 14.98
C GLY A 88 -1.52 3.50 16.11
N GLN A 89 -2.05 2.88 17.15
CA GLN A 89 -1.23 2.41 18.28
C GLN A 89 -0.57 1.05 18.03
N GLU A 90 -1.22 0.13 17.32
CA GLU A 90 -0.75 -1.25 17.18
C GLU A 90 -0.15 -1.54 15.80
N LYS A 91 -0.96 -1.50 14.74
CA LYS A 91 -0.52 -1.80 13.38
C LYS A 91 -1.16 -0.87 12.36
N ILE A 92 -0.43 -0.60 11.29
CA ILE A 92 -0.93 0.12 10.12
C ILE A 92 -0.54 -0.69 8.88
N PHE A 93 -1.54 -1.06 8.09
CA PHE A 93 -1.41 -1.78 6.83
C PHE A 93 -1.79 -0.82 5.71
N LEU A 94 -0.86 -0.53 4.79
CA LEU A 94 -1.05 0.41 3.69
C LEU A 94 -0.88 -0.32 2.35
N ASP A 95 -1.98 -0.45 1.61
CA ASP A 95 -2.01 -0.92 0.22
C ASP A 95 -2.53 0.16 -0.75
N GLY A 96 -3.14 1.23 -0.23
CA GLY A 96 -3.67 2.35 -1.00
C GLY A 96 -2.76 3.59 -1.04
N LYS A 97 -3.40 4.76 -1.17
CA LYS A 97 -2.71 6.05 -1.30
C LYS A 97 -2.78 6.87 -0.01
N VAL A 98 -1.67 7.48 0.38
CA VAL A 98 -1.60 8.42 1.51
C VAL A 98 -0.96 9.72 1.06
N GLY A 99 -1.58 10.84 1.39
CA GLY A 99 -1.18 12.19 0.98
C GLY A 99 -1.62 12.54 -0.44
N GLU A 100 -1.30 13.76 -0.86
CA GLU A 100 -1.55 14.26 -2.22
C GLU A 100 -0.23 14.46 -2.98
N GLU A 101 -0.29 14.29 -4.30
CA GLU A 101 0.85 14.54 -5.20
C GLU A 101 1.08 16.07 -5.30
N GLY A 102 2.26 16.55 -4.91
CA GLY A 102 2.60 17.98 -4.95
C GLY A 102 2.60 18.71 -3.59
N GLY A 103 2.37 17.99 -2.49
CA GLY A 103 2.78 18.34 -1.12
C GLY A 103 2.53 19.78 -0.66
N GLN A 104 1.34 20.05 -0.10
CA GLN A 104 1.08 21.32 0.60
C GLN A 104 1.00 21.20 2.13
N ASP A 105 0.76 20.00 2.68
CA ASP A 105 0.67 19.77 4.12
C ASP A 105 1.64 18.68 4.60
N ALA A 106 2.16 18.84 5.83
CA ALA A 106 3.01 17.86 6.48
C ALA A 106 2.19 16.62 6.90
N VAL A 107 1.91 15.73 5.94
CA VAL A 107 1.22 14.46 6.17
C VAL A 107 2.15 13.50 6.88
N LYS A 108 1.65 12.84 7.92
CA LYS A 108 2.42 11.90 8.73
C LYS A 108 1.67 10.60 8.96
N VAL A 109 2.35 9.47 8.79
CA VAL A 109 1.90 8.15 9.22
C VAL A 109 2.69 7.75 10.47
N SER A 110 2.02 7.43 11.57
CA SER A 110 2.69 7.17 12.85
C SER A 110 2.10 5.99 13.62
N THR A 111 2.97 5.07 14.01
CA THR A 111 2.64 4.02 14.98
C THR A 111 3.87 3.58 15.79
N PRO A 112 3.74 3.36 17.11
CA PRO A 112 4.78 2.72 17.90
C PRO A 112 4.89 1.22 17.62
N GLY A 113 3.92 0.62 16.93
CA GLY A 113 3.96 -0.78 16.54
C GLY A 113 4.50 -0.99 15.13
N LEU A 114 3.76 -1.73 14.30
CA LEU A 114 4.18 -2.17 12.97
C LEU A 114 3.51 -1.37 11.85
N ILE A 115 4.29 -0.85 10.91
CA ILE A 115 3.80 -0.41 9.60
C ILE A 115 4.14 -1.46 8.54
N VAL A 116 3.14 -1.83 7.75
CA VAL A 116 3.30 -2.69 6.59
C VAL A 116 2.92 -1.89 5.34
N LEU A 117 3.89 -1.66 4.45
CA LEU A 117 3.67 -1.10 3.12
C LEU A 117 3.53 -2.25 2.12
N MET A 118 2.45 -2.28 1.36
CA MET A 118 2.09 -3.37 0.44
C MET A 118 2.16 -2.94 -1.02
N ASN A 119 1.99 -3.93 -1.90
CA ASN A 119 2.46 -4.01 -3.29
C ASN A 119 2.41 -2.72 -4.12
N SER A 120 1.34 -1.95 -4.04
CA SER A 120 1.15 -0.75 -4.88
C SER A 120 0.82 0.50 -4.07
N SER A 121 1.17 0.48 -2.79
CA SER A 121 0.97 1.63 -1.92
C SER A 121 1.78 2.83 -2.39
N VAL A 122 1.14 4.01 -2.41
CA VAL A 122 1.79 5.29 -2.72
C VAL A 122 1.66 6.18 -1.49
N VAL A 123 2.77 6.38 -0.78
CA VAL A 123 2.79 7.08 0.50
C VAL A 123 3.60 8.37 0.34
N ASN A 124 2.90 9.50 0.20
CA ASN A 124 3.47 10.85 0.19
C ASN A 124 3.37 11.46 1.59
N ALA A 125 4.13 10.91 2.54
CA ALA A 125 4.05 11.28 3.95
C ALA A 125 5.36 10.96 4.70
N ASP A 126 5.61 11.70 5.78
CA ASP A 126 6.62 11.29 6.77
C ASP A 126 6.11 10.08 7.55
N ILE A 127 6.98 9.10 7.82
CA ILE A 127 6.63 7.85 8.51
C ILE A 127 7.40 7.74 9.82
N GLU A 128 6.68 7.53 10.91
CA GLU A 128 7.24 7.17 12.22
C GLU A 128 6.77 5.80 12.67
N TYR A 129 7.71 4.87 12.87
CA TYR A 129 7.39 3.47 13.08
C TYR A 129 8.22 2.83 14.19
N GLY A 130 7.65 1.88 14.95
CA GLY A 130 8.43 1.00 15.81
C GLY A 130 9.12 -0.10 15.00
N LYS A 131 8.35 -0.76 14.14
CA LYS A 131 8.77 -1.75 13.15
C LYS A 131 8.18 -1.40 11.79
N MET A 132 8.89 -1.72 10.72
CA MET A 132 8.42 -1.52 9.36
C MET A 132 8.71 -2.76 8.53
N ALA A 133 7.74 -3.17 7.72
CA ALA A 133 7.86 -4.19 6.70
C ALA A 133 7.35 -3.63 5.37
N THR A 134 7.99 -4.00 4.27
CA THR A 134 7.66 -3.54 2.93
C THR A 134 7.54 -4.74 2.00
N TYR A 135 6.50 -4.77 1.19
CA TYR A 135 6.22 -5.84 0.23
C TYR A 135 5.89 -5.23 -1.14
N GLY A 136 6.42 -5.86 -2.20
CA GLY A 136 6.21 -5.45 -3.58
C GLY A 136 6.80 -4.06 -3.93
N ASP A 137 6.23 -3.44 -4.96
CA ASP A 137 6.74 -2.22 -5.61
C ASP A 137 6.12 -0.94 -5.02
N MET A 138 6.11 -0.84 -3.68
CA MET A 138 5.61 0.35 -3.00
C MET A 138 6.43 1.61 -3.37
N THR A 139 5.79 2.77 -3.26
CA THR A 139 6.44 4.08 -3.40
C THR A 139 6.27 4.88 -2.11
N HIS A 140 7.38 5.31 -1.52
CA HIS A 140 7.39 6.18 -0.35
C HIS A 140 8.16 7.47 -0.65
N ASN A 141 7.46 8.60 -0.57
CA ASN A 141 7.99 9.94 -0.72
C ASN A 141 7.84 10.70 0.60
N GLY A 142 8.88 10.70 1.43
CA GLY A 142 8.92 11.40 2.71
C GLY A 142 10.05 10.91 3.59
N ASN A 143 10.20 11.48 4.78
CA ASN A 143 11.20 11.02 5.74
C ASN A 143 10.69 9.82 6.52
N SER A 144 11.55 8.83 6.73
CA SER A 144 11.26 7.65 7.54
C SER A 144 12.08 7.69 8.82
N ARG A 145 11.41 7.64 9.99
CA ARG A 145 12.06 7.67 11.31
C ARG A 145 11.58 6.52 12.18
N LYS A 146 12.52 5.66 12.57
CA LYS A 146 12.25 4.63 13.58
C LYS A 146 12.11 5.29 14.96
N ILE A 147 11.02 5.02 15.66
CA ILE A 147 10.82 5.45 17.04
C ILE A 147 11.28 4.34 17.98
N GLN A 148 12.13 4.72 18.94
CA GLN A 148 12.61 3.80 19.96
C GLN A 148 11.56 3.73 21.07
N PRO A 149 11.10 2.54 21.49
CA PRO A 149 10.18 2.45 22.62
C PRO A 149 10.87 3.07 23.84
N SER A 150 10.27 4.12 24.41
CA SER A 150 10.66 4.59 25.73
C SER A 150 10.44 3.44 26.70
N ARG A 151 11.54 2.91 27.25
CA ARG A 151 11.52 1.86 28.28
C ARG A 151 10.78 2.32 29.53
#